data_AF-K0KSP0-F1
#
_entry.id   AF-K0KSP0-F1
#
_cell.length_a   1.000
_cell.length_b   1.000
_cell.length_c   1.000
_cell.angle_alpha   90.00
_cell.angle_beta   90.00
_cell.angle_gamma   90.00
#
_symmetry.space_group_name_H-M   'P 1'
#
loop_
_entity.id
_entity.type
_entity.pdbx_description
1 polymer ?
#
loop_
_entity_poly.entity_id
_entity_poly.type
_entity_poly.pdbx_seq_one_letter_code
_entity_poly.pdbx_strand_id
1 'polypeptide(L)'
;MSSTRSSPSSLPSSNSFIDHDISSEDHETDSLLNSTTKQLNHDSIQDIQNDHQLLSPELKSLIKKRLYISHFLYVWNSRMYEFGIGLFIINLFPGTLFPSSLFAFCSSLSGILLTPFVTKLANHGERLKFIKETIFIQRSFAILSSLVLLIVFQFFDNHKIFKRSCLAIVIICGIVERLTTIANKISISRDWIVKICHNDEDFLIELNTKLRSIDLFCKLVAPFFISSFITFTGFKITLIFIILVFLISNQIEFNMILKLYHSVDSLNESQDIISAKNSKSHLRNNLSYWGNLKLFIKNPFSLLILSISCVYLTVLSFGNSTIAYLLTFDDINNLTIGFLKGVSTAFELFGTLLIFPFLSKALSVINVGFIAVIFQLLSLIPILFSFIWEYSKTHWLICFCIPWSRIGLWCFDLAVQNSIQIHIHDEFERFNVTTFEESLNNFFELSSQILTMIFHKPEQFKYSVYASIGAVAVAVGFYTIFVVKLHFQAFKTSGEA
;
A
#
# COMPACT_ATOMS: atom_id res chain seq x y z
N MET A 1 62.99 -12.92 -37.59
CA MET A 1 63.32 -12.29 -38.89
C MET A 1 62.89 -10.84 -38.76
N SER A 2 63.81 -9.99 -38.30
CA SER A 2 64.56 -9.01 -39.12
C SER A 2 63.68 -7.78 -39.39
N SER A 3 64.06 -6.54 -39.10
CA SER A 3 65.33 -6.01 -38.61
C SER A 3 65.14 -4.50 -38.41
N THR A 4 65.53 -4.02 -37.24
CA THR A 4 66.41 -2.86 -37.00
C THR A 4 66.18 -1.49 -37.67
N ARG A 5 66.31 -0.47 -36.79
CA ARG A 5 67.05 0.81 -36.95
C ARG A 5 66.38 1.84 -37.89
N SER A 6 66.44 3.15 -37.68
CA SER A 6 67.26 4.01 -36.83
C SER A 6 66.67 5.43 -36.85
N SER A 7 66.89 6.17 -35.77
CA SER A 7 66.75 7.63 -35.55
C SER A 7 67.64 8.46 -36.52
N PRO A 8 67.86 9.79 -36.35
CA PRO A 8 67.07 10.95 -35.89
C PRO A 8 67.32 12.23 -36.79
N SER A 9 66.98 13.43 -36.29
CA SER A 9 67.43 14.81 -36.70
C SER A 9 66.71 15.42 -37.91
N SER A 10 66.46 16.74 -38.08
CA SER A 10 66.96 18.00 -37.50
C SER A 10 66.02 19.19 -37.86
N LEU A 11 66.15 20.28 -37.10
CA LEU A 11 65.67 21.69 -37.26
C LEU A 11 65.80 22.31 -38.70
N PRO A 12 65.60 23.64 -38.91
CA PRO A 12 64.43 24.54 -38.74
C PRO A 12 64.19 25.38 -40.05
N SER A 13 63.20 26.28 -40.12
CA SER A 13 63.34 27.57 -40.86
C SER A 13 62.13 28.49 -40.73
N SER A 14 62.47 29.75 -40.49
CA SER A 14 61.69 30.99 -40.49
C SER A 14 61.34 31.46 -41.91
N ASN A 15 60.25 32.25 -42.06
CA ASN A 15 60.20 33.47 -42.90
C ASN A 15 58.85 34.22 -42.74
N SER A 16 58.88 35.25 -41.89
CA SER A 16 58.61 36.68 -42.16
C SER A 16 57.64 37.18 -43.27
N PHE A 17 56.94 38.29 -42.92
CA PHE A 17 56.55 39.50 -43.70
C PHE A 17 55.06 39.78 -44.07
N ILE A 18 54.48 40.77 -43.33
CA ILE A 18 53.74 42.01 -43.73
C ILE A 18 52.24 42.04 -44.19
N ASP A 19 51.49 42.84 -43.40
CA ASP A 19 50.38 43.81 -43.62
C ASP A 19 49.24 43.61 -44.66
N HIS A 20 47.97 43.68 -44.22
CA HIS A 20 47.14 44.91 -44.18
C HIS A 20 45.69 44.65 -43.72
N ASP A 21 45.10 45.67 -43.07
CA ASP A 21 43.70 45.83 -42.62
C ASP A 21 42.62 45.52 -43.67
N ILE A 22 41.42 45.08 -43.20
CA ILE A 22 40.08 45.67 -43.47
C ILE A 22 38.96 44.79 -42.86
N SER A 23 37.90 45.47 -42.40
CA SER A 23 36.51 45.07 -42.11
C SER A 23 36.15 44.46 -40.74
N SER A 24 35.77 45.36 -39.84
CA SER A 24 35.08 45.17 -38.57
C SER A 24 33.54 45.24 -38.70
N GLU A 25 32.94 44.43 -39.58
CA GLU A 25 31.47 44.37 -39.75
C GLU A 25 30.83 42.98 -39.53
N ASP A 26 31.64 41.92 -39.37
CA ASP A 26 31.10 40.54 -39.24
C ASP A 26 30.82 40.08 -37.80
N HIS A 27 31.17 40.89 -36.78
CA HIS A 27 31.03 40.47 -35.38
C HIS A 27 29.71 40.85 -34.69
N GLU A 28 28.96 41.84 -35.21
CA GLU A 28 27.65 42.20 -34.62
C GLU A 28 26.50 41.34 -35.11
N THR A 29 26.49 40.97 -36.40
CA THR A 29 25.46 40.11 -37.02
C THR A 29 25.48 38.69 -36.47
N ASP A 30 26.66 38.11 -36.21
CA ASP A 30 26.79 36.79 -35.58
C ASP A 30 26.39 36.78 -34.09
N SER A 31 26.51 37.91 -33.40
CA SER A 31 26.10 38.03 -31.99
C SER A 31 24.56 38.15 -31.86
N LEU A 32 23.92 38.84 -32.80
CA LEU A 32 22.47 38.96 -32.90
C LEU A 32 21.83 37.65 -33.39
N LEU A 33 22.43 36.94 -34.35
CA LEU A 33 21.95 35.62 -34.75
C LEU A 33 22.09 34.60 -33.61
N ASN A 34 23.22 34.60 -32.88
CA ASN A 34 23.42 33.66 -31.79
C ASN A 34 22.55 33.94 -30.56
N SER A 35 22.24 35.21 -30.28
CA SER A 35 21.30 35.56 -29.20
C SER A 35 19.86 35.24 -29.57
N THR A 36 19.42 35.53 -30.79
CA THR A 36 18.07 35.20 -31.28
C THR A 36 17.89 33.68 -31.41
N THR A 37 18.91 32.94 -31.84
CA THR A 37 18.87 31.46 -31.91
C THR A 37 18.96 30.82 -30.53
N LYS A 38 19.67 31.42 -29.57
CA LYS A 38 19.63 31.00 -28.16
C LYS A 38 18.29 31.31 -27.50
N GLN A 39 17.65 32.43 -27.82
CA GLN A 39 16.30 32.77 -27.32
C GLN A 39 15.23 31.87 -27.95
N LEU A 40 15.27 31.65 -29.27
CA LEU A 40 14.39 30.69 -29.95
C LEU A 40 14.59 29.26 -29.44
N ASN A 41 15.82 28.85 -29.12
CA ASN A 41 16.08 27.55 -28.48
C ASN A 41 15.71 27.54 -26.99
N HIS A 42 15.79 28.66 -26.27
CA HIS A 42 15.42 28.71 -24.85
C HIS A 42 13.90 28.74 -24.66
N ASP A 43 13.18 29.48 -25.51
CA ASP A 43 11.72 29.57 -25.55
C ASP A 43 11.13 28.26 -26.10
N SER A 44 11.73 27.64 -27.14
CA SER A 44 11.27 26.32 -27.59
C SER A 44 11.60 25.19 -26.62
N ILE A 45 12.69 25.26 -25.84
CA ILE A 45 12.99 24.27 -24.79
C ILE A 45 12.10 24.49 -23.55
N GLN A 46 11.73 25.74 -23.22
CA GLN A 46 10.77 26.03 -22.15
C GLN A 46 9.33 25.68 -22.55
N ASP A 47 8.95 25.88 -23.81
CA ASP A 47 7.65 25.45 -24.33
C ASP A 47 7.56 23.92 -24.47
N ILE A 48 8.66 23.24 -24.81
CA ILE A 48 8.73 21.76 -24.82
C ILE A 48 8.76 21.17 -23.39
N GLN A 49 9.29 21.89 -22.40
CA GLN A 49 9.30 21.42 -21.00
C GLN A 49 8.00 21.67 -20.24
N ASN A 50 7.16 22.62 -20.68
CA ASN A 50 5.84 22.86 -20.09
C ASN A 50 4.76 21.92 -20.66
N ASP A 51 4.99 21.31 -21.82
CA ASP A 51 4.05 20.41 -22.51
C ASP A 51 4.22 18.92 -22.16
N HIS A 52 4.85 18.59 -21.02
CA HIS A 52 4.88 17.22 -20.49
C HIS A 52 3.51 16.77 -19.94
N GLN A 53 2.60 16.56 -20.89
CA GLN A 53 1.70 15.42 -21.09
C GLN A 53 0.78 15.04 -19.93
N LEU A 54 -0.38 15.71 -19.87
CA LEU A 54 -1.59 15.01 -19.45
C LEU A 54 -1.75 13.77 -20.34
N LEU A 55 -1.79 12.58 -19.73
CA LEU A 55 -1.93 11.32 -20.47
C LEU A 55 -3.18 11.36 -21.35
N SER A 56 -3.05 10.89 -22.59
CA SER A 56 -4.18 10.82 -23.52
C SER A 56 -5.32 9.98 -22.91
N PRO A 57 -6.59 10.31 -23.17
CA PRO A 57 -7.73 9.55 -22.64
C PRO A 57 -7.67 8.05 -22.97
N GLU A 58 -7.16 7.71 -24.15
CA GLU A 58 -6.95 6.33 -24.58
C GLU A 58 -5.90 5.61 -23.73
N LEU A 59 -4.76 6.27 -23.46
CA LEU A 59 -3.72 5.71 -22.61
C LEU A 59 -4.21 5.54 -21.16
N LYS A 60 -4.95 6.52 -20.61
CA LYS A 60 -5.59 6.39 -19.28
C LYS A 60 -6.52 5.18 -19.23
N SER A 61 -7.33 4.95 -20.26
CA SER A 61 -8.22 3.80 -20.35
C SER A 61 -7.44 2.47 -20.38
N LEU A 62 -6.35 2.40 -21.15
CA LEU A 62 -5.48 1.22 -21.21
C LEU A 62 -4.80 0.94 -19.87
N ILE A 63 -4.29 1.97 -19.20
CA ILE A 63 -3.69 1.89 -17.87
C ILE A 63 -4.72 1.34 -16.87
N LYS A 64 -5.91 1.96 -16.80
CA LYS A 64 -7.01 1.51 -15.92
C LYS A 64 -7.30 0.03 -16.13
N LYS A 65 -7.52 -0.40 -17.38
CA LYS A 65 -7.85 -1.79 -17.70
C LYS A 65 -6.74 -2.76 -17.24
N ARG A 66 -5.49 -2.48 -17.56
CA ARG A 66 -4.36 -3.37 -17.23
C ARG A 66 -4.09 -3.42 -15.74
N LEU A 67 -4.06 -2.26 -15.09
CA LEU A 67 -3.84 -2.13 -13.66
C LEU A 67 -4.96 -2.79 -12.86
N TYR A 68 -6.23 -2.54 -13.19
CA TYR A 68 -7.36 -3.09 -12.45
C TYR A 68 -7.49 -4.60 -12.62
N ILE A 69 -7.28 -5.15 -13.83
CA ILE A 69 -7.31 -6.60 -14.04
C ILE A 69 -6.18 -7.28 -13.26
N SER A 70 -4.96 -6.73 -13.35
CA SER A 70 -3.83 -7.28 -12.62
C SER A 70 -4.04 -7.23 -11.11
N HIS A 71 -4.46 -6.08 -10.59
CA HIS A 71 -4.70 -5.89 -9.16
C HIS A 71 -5.86 -6.77 -8.66
N PHE A 72 -6.93 -6.89 -9.42
CA PHE A 72 -8.04 -7.78 -9.09
C PHE A 72 -7.59 -9.24 -8.98
N LEU A 73 -6.88 -9.76 -9.99
CA LEU A 73 -6.37 -11.13 -9.96
C LEU A 73 -5.41 -11.35 -8.77
N TYR A 74 -4.56 -10.36 -8.52
CA TYR A 74 -3.65 -10.38 -7.39
C TYR A 74 -4.38 -10.55 -6.06
N VAL A 75 -5.26 -9.60 -5.76
CA VAL A 75 -5.95 -9.52 -4.47
C VAL A 75 -6.98 -10.62 -4.31
N TRP A 76 -7.72 -10.98 -5.37
CA TRP A 76 -8.65 -12.11 -5.35
C TRP A 76 -7.96 -13.39 -4.90
N ASN A 77 -6.82 -13.71 -5.49
CA ASN A 77 -6.07 -14.91 -5.15
C ASN A 77 -5.48 -14.85 -3.75
N SER A 78 -4.90 -13.71 -3.34
CA SER A 78 -4.35 -13.55 -1.99
C SER A 78 -5.45 -13.72 -0.94
N ARG A 79 -6.63 -13.10 -1.13
CA ARG A 79 -7.77 -13.21 -0.19
C ARG A 79 -8.40 -14.61 -0.14
N MET A 80 -8.52 -15.28 -1.29
CA MET A 80 -8.95 -16.68 -1.31
C MET A 80 -7.98 -17.58 -0.53
N TYR A 81 -6.67 -17.39 -0.74
CA TYR A 81 -5.64 -18.19 -0.09
C TYR A 81 -5.56 -17.90 1.42
N GLU A 82 -5.53 -16.63 1.82
CA GLU A 82 -5.49 -16.19 3.22
C GLU A 82 -6.65 -16.77 4.04
N PHE A 83 -7.86 -16.76 3.49
CA PHE A 83 -9.01 -17.36 4.17
C PHE A 83 -9.00 -18.90 4.09
N GLY A 84 -8.70 -19.45 2.91
CA GLY A 84 -8.69 -20.89 2.68
C GLY A 84 -7.66 -21.62 3.54
N ILE A 85 -6.46 -21.07 3.71
CA ILE A 85 -5.38 -21.68 4.51
C ILE A 85 -5.79 -21.86 5.97
N GLY A 86 -6.55 -20.91 6.53
CA GLY A 86 -7.11 -21.04 7.87
C GLY A 86 -8.03 -22.25 7.99
N LEU A 87 -8.94 -22.45 7.03
CA LEU A 87 -9.85 -23.59 7.01
C LEU A 87 -9.11 -24.92 6.77
N PHE A 88 -8.08 -24.94 5.92
CA PHE A 88 -7.27 -26.13 5.70
C PHE A 88 -6.51 -26.54 6.98
N ILE A 89 -5.94 -25.59 7.72
CA ILE A 89 -5.25 -25.87 8.99
C ILE A 89 -6.24 -26.40 10.04
N ILE A 90 -7.43 -25.81 10.14
CA ILE A 90 -8.48 -26.27 11.08
C ILE A 90 -8.90 -27.71 10.76
N ASN A 91 -9.08 -28.03 9.47
CA ASN A 91 -9.39 -29.40 9.05
C ASN A 91 -8.24 -30.38 9.31
N LEU A 92 -6.99 -29.93 9.19
CA LEU A 92 -5.81 -30.76 9.43
C LEU A 92 -5.65 -31.15 10.92
N PHE A 93 -6.01 -30.24 11.82
CA PHE A 93 -5.93 -30.41 13.27
C PHE A 93 -7.30 -30.20 13.95
N PRO A 94 -8.24 -31.16 13.81
CA PRO A 94 -9.56 -31.03 14.42
C PRO A 94 -9.45 -30.96 15.95
N GLY A 95 -10.34 -30.17 16.56
CA GLY A 95 -10.44 -30.04 18.03
C GLY A 95 -9.46 -29.08 18.69
N THR A 96 -8.64 -28.36 17.92
CA THR A 96 -7.77 -27.30 18.47
C THR A 96 -7.64 -26.11 17.52
N LEU A 97 -7.68 -24.89 18.07
CA LEU A 97 -7.45 -23.64 17.33
C LEU A 97 -5.97 -23.25 17.29
N PHE A 98 -5.13 -23.88 18.11
CA PHE A 98 -3.73 -23.48 18.30
C PHE A 98 -2.93 -23.40 16.98
N PRO A 99 -2.99 -24.37 16.05
CA PRO A 99 -2.25 -24.30 14.79
C PRO A 99 -2.65 -23.11 13.91
N SER A 100 -3.95 -22.80 13.85
CA SER A 100 -4.47 -21.68 13.06
C SER A 100 -4.06 -20.34 13.70
N SER A 101 -4.14 -20.23 15.03
CA SER A 101 -3.68 -19.05 15.76
C SER A 101 -2.17 -18.85 15.64
N LEU A 102 -1.37 -19.91 15.68
CA LEU A 102 0.08 -19.86 15.51
C LEU A 102 0.46 -19.36 14.11
N PHE A 103 -0.22 -19.87 13.07
CA PHE A 103 -0.04 -19.37 11.70
C PHE A 103 -0.33 -17.87 11.60
N ALA A 104 -1.49 -17.43 12.11
CA ALA A 104 -1.87 -16.02 12.07
C ALA A 104 -0.87 -15.14 12.84
N PHE A 105 -0.44 -15.58 14.03
CA PHE A 105 0.54 -14.87 14.85
C PHE A 105 1.88 -14.70 14.13
N CYS A 106 2.44 -15.78 13.59
CA CYS A 106 3.72 -15.73 12.88
C CYS A 106 3.67 -14.82 11.64
N SER A 107 2.58 -14.91 10.86
CA SER A 107 2.38 -14.04 9.70
C SER A 107 2.29 -12.56 10.11
N SER A 108 1.50 -12.22 11.12
CA SER A 108 1.40 -10.83 11.62
C SER A 108 2.72 -10.31 12.21
N LEU A 109 3.40 -11.12 13.03
CA LEU A 109 4.70 -10.74 13.63
C LEU A 109 5.77 -10.49 12.56
N SER A 110 5.81 -11.33 11.53
CA SER A 110 6.75 -11.17 10.41
C SER A 110 6.51 -9.88 9.64
N GLY A 111 5.25 -9.48 9.44
CA GLY A 111 4.90 -8.20 8.85
C GLY A 111 5.50 -7.02 9.63
N ILE A 112 5.40 -7.03 10.96
CA ILE A 112 5.96 -5.97 11.81
C ILE A 112 7.48 -5.90 11.69
N LEU A 113 8.16 -7.05 11.86
CA LEU A 113 9.62 -7.08 11.96
C LEU A 113 10.32 -6.86 10.62
N LEU A 114 9.69 -7.28 9.51
CA LEU A 114 10.33 -7.34 8.19
C LEU A 114 9.80 -6.32 7.18
N THR A 115 8.72 -5.56 7.47
CA THR A 115 8.25 -4.47 6.58
C THR A 115 9.35 -3.46 6.22
N PRO A 116 10.20 -2.99 7.16
CA PRO A 116 11.29 -2.08 6.82
C PRO A 116 12.30 -2.69 5.83
N PHE A 117 12.57 -3.99 5.97
CA PHE A 117 13.45 -4.72 5.04
C PHE A 117 12.83 -4.84 3.64
N VAL A 118 11.56 -5.23 3.56
CA VAL A 118 10.81 -5.32 2.29
C VAL A 118 10.78 -3.96 1.58
N THR A 119 10.52 -2.88 2.33
CA THR A 119 10.48 -1.53 1.78
C THR A 119 11.86 -1.07 1.31
N LYS A 120 12.92 -1.44 2.03
CA LYS A 120 14.30 -1.19 1.59
C LYS A 120 14.58 -1.89 0.26
N LEU A 121 14.17 -3.15 0.08
CA LEU A 121 14.33 -3.86 -1.19
C LEU A 121 13.56 -3.18 -2.33
N ALA A 122 12.31 -2.79 -2.08
CA ALA A 122 11.48 -2.06 -3.05
C ALA A 122 12.13 -0.74 -3.48
N ASN A 123 12.82 -0.06 -2.57
CA ASN A 123 13.48 1.20 -2.86
C ASN A 123 14.74 1.05 -3.72
N HIS A 124 15.49 -0.06 -3.60
CA HIS A 124 16.79 -0.22 -4.28
C HIS A 124 16.70 -1.06 -5.56
N GLY A 125 15.73 -1.95 -5.65
CA GLY A 125 15.54 -2.79 -6.81
C GLY A 125 15.01 -2.00 -8.01
N GLU A 126 15.38 -2.44 -9.21
CA GLU A 126 14.69 -2.04 -10.43
C GLU A 126 13.20 -2.38 -10.31
N ARG A 127 12.33 -1.39 -10.55
CA ARG A 127 10.87 -1.54 -10.33
C ARG A 127 10.28 -2.78 -10.98
N LEU A 128 10.59 -3.02 -12.26
CA LEU A 128 10.04 -4.15 -13.00
C LEU A 128 10.55 -5.48 -12.45
N LYS A 129 11.84 -5.57 -12.16
CA LYS A 129 12.44 -6.78 -11.60
C LYS A 129 11.83 -7.10 -10.23
N PHE A 130 11.72 -6.09 -9.37
CA PHE A 130 11.19 -6.25 -8.02
C PHE A 130 9.74 -6.76 -8.01
N ILE A 131 8.85 -6.17 -8.82
CA ILE A 131 7.45 -6.62 -8.87
C ILE A 131 7.32 -8.02 -9.47
N LYS A 132 8.10 -8.34 -10.51
CA LYS A 132 8.12 -9.67 -11.14
C LYS A 132 8.56 -10.76 -10.17
N GLU A 133 9.65 -10.52 -9.44
CA GLU A 133 10.16 -11.44 -8.42
C GLU A 133 9.16 -11.60 -7.29
N THR A 134 8.55 -10.50 -6.82
CA THR A 134 7.54 -10.53 -5.75
C THR A 134 6.34 -11.41 -6.11
N ILE A 135 5.77 -11.22 -7.30
CA ILE A 135 4.62 -12.00 -7.77
C ILE A 135 5.01 -13.46 -7.94
N PHE A 136 6.15 -13.73 -8.58
CA PHE A 136 6.64 -15.10 -8.78
C PHE A 136 6.82 -15.83 -7.44
N ILE A 137 7.53 -15.22 -6.49
CA ILE A 137 7.78 -15.78 -5.16
C ILE A 137 6.45 -16.08 -4.44
N GLN A 138 5.51 -15.13 -4.41
CA GLN A 138 4.23 -15.36 -3.74
C GLN A 138 3.48 -16.56 -4.33
N ARG A 139 3.41 -16.64 -5.67
CA ARG A 139 2.70 -17.72 -6.36
C ARG A 139 3.37 -19.07 -6.10
N SER A 140 4.69 -19.15 -6.18
CA SER A 140 5.44 -20.38 -5.91
C SER A 140 5.22 -20.89 -4.48
N PHE A 141 5.27 -20.02 -3.48
CA PHE A 141 5.08 -20.43 -2.08
C PHE A 141 3.61 -20.79 -1.76
N ALA A 142 2.64 -20.10 -2.36
CA ALA A 142 1.24 -20.47 -2.23
C ALA A 142 0.92 -21.83 -2.90
N ILE A 143 1.50 -22.11 -4.07
CA ILE A 143 1.40 -23.43 -4.72
C ILE A 143 2.07 -24.50 -3.88
N LEU A 144 3.28 -24.25 -3.38
CA LEU A 144 4.02 -25.20 -2.53
C LEU A 144 3.22 -25.58 -1.28
N SER A 145 2.71 -24.59 -0.55
CA SER A 145 1.89 -24.85 0.64
C SER A 145 0.62 -25.65 0.32
N SER A 146 -0.06 -25.32 -0.77
CA SER A 146 -1.28 -26.01 -1.22
C SER A 146 -0.98 -27.46 -1.63
N LEU A 147 0.16 -27.70 -2.30
CA LEU A 147 0.61 -29.02 -2.71
C LEU A 147 0.97 -29.89 -1.50
N VAL A 148 1.70 -29.35 -0.52
CA VAL A 148 2.06 -30.08 0.70
C VAL A 148 0.80 -30.44 1.50
N LEU A 149 -0.17 -29.53 1.61
CA LEU A 149 -1.48 -29.84 2.22
C LEU A 149 -2.23 -30.93 1.47
N LEU A 150 -2.24 -30.89 0.14
CA LEU A 150 -2.91 -31.89 -0.68
C LEU A 150 -2.27 -33.28 -0.49
N ILE A 151 -0.94 -33.36 -0.47
CA ILE A 151 -0.20 -34.61 -0.24
C ILE A 151 -0.55 -35.18 1.14
N VAL A 152 -0.56 -34.34 2.19
CA VAL A 152 -0.88 -34.80 3.54
C VAL A 152 -2.35 -35.26 3.64
N PHE A 153 -3.30 -34.52 3.08
CA PHE A 153 -4.71 -34.94 3.04
C PHE A 153 -4.95 -36.20 2.21
N GLN A 154 -4.13 -36.47 1.19
CA GLN A 154 -4.30 -37.64 0.35
C GLN A 154 -3.66 -38.89 0.94
N PHE A 155 -2.44 -38.79 1.47
CA PHE A 155 -1.62 -39.96 1.80
C PHE A 155 -1.27 -40.08 3.29
N PHE A 156 -1.29 -38.99 4.06
CA PHE A 156 -0.71 -38.97 5.42
C PHE A 156 -1.65 -38.43 6.50
N ASP A 157 -2.98 -38.49 6.28
CA ASP A 157 -3.96 -37.88 7.19
C ASP A 157 -3.94 -38.49 8.61
N ASN A 158 -3.44 -39.72 8.77
CA ASN A 158 -3.31 -40.36 10.08
C ASN A 158 -1.95 -40.13 10.76
N HIS A 159 -0.96 -39.57 10.06
CA HIS A 159 0.40 -39.47 10.57
C HIS A 159 0.71 -38.12 11.22
N LYS A 160 0.77 -38.10 12.56
CA LYS A 160 1.03 -36.89 13.36
C LYS A 160 2.31 -36.15 12.99
N ILE A 161 3.39 -36.86 12.64
CA ILE A 161 4.67 -36.24 12.29
C ILE A 161 4.57 -35.44 10.98
N PHE A 162 3.94 -36.02 9.96
CA PHE A 162 3.74 -35.38 8.66
C PHE A 162 2.81 -34.17 8.76
N LYS A 163 1.77 -34.24 9.61
CA LYS A 163 0.91 -33.08 9.89
C LYS A 163 1.69 -31.92 10.51
N ARG A 164 2.55 -32.19 11.50
CA ARG A 164 3.38 -31.15 12.15
C ARG A 164 4.41 -30.55 11.20
N SER A 165 5.07 -31.38 10.39
CA SER A 165 6.02 -30.90 9.38
C SER A 165 5.32 -30.06 8.30
N CYS A 166 4.13 -30.49 7.86
CA CYS A 166 3.30 -29.71 6.94
C CYS A 166 2.92 -28.35 7.53
N LEU A 167 2.50 -28.30 8.80
CA LEU A 167 2.22 -27.03 9.48
C LEU A 167 3.43 -26.09 9.47
N ALA A 168 4.63 -26.59 9.78
CA ALA A 168 5.84 -25.78 9.76
C ALA A 168 6.12 -25.19 8.37
N ILE A 169 5.97 -25.99 7.31
CA ILE A 169 6.12 -25.52 5.93
C ILE A 169 5.06 -24.47 5.58
N VAL A 170 3.79 -24.72 5.93
CA VAL A 170 2.68 -23.80 5.67
C VAL A 170 2.90 -22.47 6.38
N ILE A 171 3.41 -22.46 7.62
CA ILE A 171 3.75 -21.23 8.35
C ILE A 171 4.82 -20.43 7.60
N ILE A 172 5.90 -21.08 7.14
CA ILE A 172 6.96 -20.41 6.38
C ILE A 172 6.40 -19.83 5.08
N CYS A 173 5.58 -20.59 4.36
CA CYS A 173 4.90 -20.09 3.15
C CYS A 173 3.97 -18.91 3.44
N GLY A 174 3.22 -18.94 4.55
CA GLY A 174 2.35 -17.85 4.97
C GLY A 174 3.10 -16.57 5.31
N ILE A 175 4.27 -16.68 5.96
CA ILE A 175 5.16 -15.54 6.19
C ILE A 175 5.59 -14.93 4.86
N VAL A 176 6.06 -15.75 3.92
CA VAL A 176 6.48 -15.25 2.60
C VAL A 176 5.32 -14.60 1.85
N GLU A 177 4.13 -15.20 1.87
CA GLU A 177 2.91 -14.64 1.26
C GLU A 177 2.52 -13.27 1.86
N ARG A 178 2.62 -13.14 3.19
CA ARG A 178 2.36 -11.87 3.87
C ARG A 178 3.36 -10.79 3.45
N LEU A 179 4.65 -11.12 3.36
CA LEU A 179 5.69 -10.16 2.99
C LEU A 179 5.59 -9.74 1.52
N THR A 180 5.29 -10.66 0.61
CA THR A 180 5.08 -10.32 -0.80
C THR A 180 3.81 -9.50 -1.02
N THR A 181 2.77 -9.70 -0.21
CA THR A 181 1.58 -8.83 -0.18
C THR A 181 1.91 -7.40 0.21
N ILE A 182 2.76 -7.22 1.22
CA ILE A 182 3.26 -5.90 1.62
C ILE A 182 4.11 -5.30 0.49
N ALA A 183 5.01 -6.08 -0.12
CA ALA A 183 5.86 -5.65 -1.23
C ALA A 183 5.05 -5.20 -2.46
N ASN A 184 4.00 -5.93 -2.83
CA ASN A 184 3.12 -5.60 -3.93
C ASN A 184 2.35 -4.30 -3.66
N LYS A 185 1.77 -4.14 -2.46
CA LYS A 185 1.10 -2.90 -2.02
C LYS A 185 2.03 -1.69 -2.11
N ILE A 186 3.26 -1.81 -1.62
CA ILE A 186 4.24 -0.72 -1.68
C ILE A 186 4.61 -0.39 -3.13
N SER A 187 4.86 -1.39 -3.95
CA SER A 187 5.30 -1.20 -5.34
C SER A 187 4.20 -0.60 -6.21
N ILE A 188 3.02 -1.19 -6.21
CA ILE A 188 1.93 -0.77 -7.10
C ILE A 188 1.20 0.43 -6.49
N SER A 189 0.62 0.25 -5.31
CA SER A 189 -0.31 1.22 -4.74
C SER A 189 0.36 2.47 -4.18
N ARG A 190 1.65 2.40 -3.81
CA ARG A 190 2.35 3.52 -3.16
C ARG A 190 3.48 4.13 -4.01
N ASP A 191 3.96 3.44 -5.04
CA ASP A 191 4.97 3.97 -5.97
C ASP A 191 4.46 4.13 -7.41
N TRP A 192 4.04 3.04 -8.07
CA TRP A 192 3.71 3.07 -9.50
C TRP A 192 2.55 4.02 -9.81
N ILE A 193 1.50 4.04 -9.00
CA ILE A 193 0.36 4.97 -9.21
C ILE A 193 0.82 6.41 -9.25
N VAL A 194 1.68 6.81 -8.31
CA VAL A 194 2.16 8.19 -8.21
C VAL A 194 2.96 8.56 -9.46
N LYS A 195 3.79 7.63 -9.96
CA LYS A 195 4.58 7.85 -11.18
C LYS A 195 3.75 7.84 -12.45
N ILE A 196 2.71 7.01 -12.52
CA ILE A 196 1.79 6.96 -13.64
C ILE A 196 1.01 8.27 -13.76
N CYS A 197 0.56 8.82 -12.63
CA CYS A 197 -0.27 10.01 -12.61
C CYS A 197 0.53 11.32 -12.69
N HIS A 198 1.79 11.33 -12.26
CA HIS A 198 2.61 12.55 -12.14
C HIS A 198 1.87 13.65 -11.36
N ASN A 199 1.35 14.66 -12.07
CA ASN A 199 0.63 15.81 -11.50
C ASN A 199 -0.89 15.74 -11.71
N ASP A 200 -1.42 14.66 -12.29
CA ASP A 200 -2.85 14.46 -12.50
C ASP A 200 -3.52 13.91 -11.24
N GLU A 201 -3.89 14.81 -10.33
CA GLU A 201 -4.50 14.49 -9.04
C GLU A 201 -5.84 13.76 -9.20
N ASP A 202 -6.68 14.17 -10.14
CA ASP A 202 -7.99 13.55 -10.38
C ASP A 202 -7.84 12.09 -10.82
N PHE A 203 -6.89 11.83 -11.72
CA PHE A 203 -6.61 10.47 -12.15
C PHE A 203 -6.01 9.63 -11.02
N LEU A 204 -5.14 10.21 -10.19
CA LEU A 204 -4.56 9.55 -9.02
C LEU A 204 -5.65 9.15 -8.00
N ILE A 205 -6.55 10.08 -7.69
CA ILE A 205 -7.71 9.84 -6.81
C ILE A 205 -8.59 8.73 -7.38
N GLU A 206 -8.86 8.74 -8.69
CA GLU A 206 -9.65 7.70 -9.34
C GLU A 206 -8.98 6.32 -9.24
N LEU A 207 -7.69 6.21 -9.56
CA LEU A 207 -6.95 4.96 -9.48
C LEU A 207 -6.94 4.40 -8.05
N ASN A 208 -6.58 5.23 -7.06
CA ASN A 208 -6.56 4.82 -5.65
C ASN A 208 -7.93 4.35 -5.17
N THR A 209 -8.98 5.10 -5.50
CA THR A 209 -10.36 4.75 -5.14
C THR A 209 -10.74 3.39 -5.71
N LYS A 210 -10.45 3.14 -7.00
CA LYS A 210 -10.83 1.88 -7.66
C LYS A 210 -10.03 0.70 -7.14
N LEU A 211 -8.74 0.85 -6.90
CA LEU A 211 -7.93 -0.21 -6.31
C LEU A 211 -8.39 -0.56 -4.90
N ARG A 212 -8.69 0.44 -4.07
CA ARG A 212 -9.25 0.21 -2.72
C ARG A 212 -10.61 -0.48 -2.77
N SER A 213 -11.43 -0.14 -3.76
CA SER A 213 -12.73 -0.78 -3.97
C SER A 213 -12.59 -2.25 -4.38
N ILE A 214 -11.60 -2.57 -5.22
CA ILE A 214 -11.24 -3.96 -5.55
C ILE A 214 -10.82 -4.71 -4.28
N ASP A 215 -9.98 -4.10 -3.43
CA ASP A 215 -9.54 -4.73 -2.18
C ASP A 215 -10.73 -5.10 -1.29
N LEU A 216 -11.65 -4.15 -1.10
CA LEU A 216 -12.85 -4.33 -0.28
C LEU A 216 -13.80 -5.37 -0.87
N PHE A 217 -13.99 -5.35 -2.18
CA PHE A 217 -14.80 -6.35 -2.88
C PHE A 217 -14.23 -7.75 -2.67
N CYS A 218 -12.92 -7.94 -2.90
CA CYS A 218 -12.26 -9.23 -2.72
C CYS A 218 -12.25 -9.68 -1.25
N LYS A 219 -12.10 -8.76 -0.30
CA LYS A 219 -12.18 -9.04 1.15
C LYS A 219 -13.53 -9.65 1.57
N LEU A 220 -14.62 -9.33 0.86
CA LEU A 220 -15.93 -9.91 1.10
C LEU A 220 -16.16 -11.20 0.30
N VAL A 221 -15.98 -11.11 -1.01
CA VAL A 221 -16.47 -12.12 -1.95
C VAL A 221 -15.54 -13.34 -2.02
N ALA A 222 -14.22 -13.15 -1.92
CA ALA A 222 -13.28 -14.26 -2.04
C ALA A 222 -13.40 -15.28 -0.89
N PRO A 223 -13.50 -14.87 0.40
CA PRO A 223 -13.77 -15.80 1.50
C PRO A 223 -15.09 -16.57 1.34
N PHE A 224 -16.16 -15.89 0.94
CA PHE A 224 -17.46 -16.52 0.71
C PHE A 224 -17.39 -17.55 -0.42
N PHE A 225 -16.74 -17.20 -1.53
CA PHE A 225 -16.54 -18.08 -2.67
C PHE A 225 -15.79 -19.35 -2.26
N ILE A 226 -14.62 -19.22 -1.61
CA ILE A 226 -13.81 -20.38 -1.26
C ILE A 226 -14.46 -21.26 -0.19
N SER A 227 -15.15 -20.66 0.80
CA SER A 227 -15.91 -21.40 1.81
C SER A 227 -17.05 -22.22 1.19
N SER A 228 -17.79 -21.61 0.26
CA SER A 228 -18.86 -22.29 -0.46
C SER A 228 -18.29 -23.41 -1.34
N PHE A 229 -17.19 -23.14 -2.04
CA PHE A 229 -16.52 -24.13 -2.88
C PHE A 229 -16.05 -25.35 -2.08
N ILE A 230 -15.44 -25.14 -0.90
CA ILE A 230 -15.07 -26.23 0.03
C ILE A 230 -16.30 -27.06 0.42
N THR A 231 -17.43 -26.40 0.68
CA THR A 231 -18.68 -27.09 1.08
C THR A 231 -19.21 -27.99 -0.03
N PHE A 232 -19.12 -27.57 -1.30
CA PHE A 232 -19.61 -28.35 -2.44
C PHE A 232 -18.64 -29.42 -2.93
N THR A 233 -17.33 -29.14 -2.93
CA THR A 233 -16.32 -30.01 -3.56
C THR A 233 -15.44 -30.76 -2.57
N GLY A 234 -15.44 -30.36 -1.30
CA GLY A 234 -14.50 -30.83 -0.29
C GLY A 234 -13.09 -30.25 -0.44
N PHE A 235 -12.29 -30.39 0.63
CA PHE A 235 -10.97 -29.74 0.75
C PHE A 235 -9.95 -30.13 -0.33
N LYS A 236 -9.92 -31.41 -0.75
CA LYS A 236 -8.92 -31.91 -1.71
C LYS A 236 -9.09 -31.28 -3.10
N ILE A 237 -10.32 -31.25 -3.61
CA ILE A 237 -10.64 -30.64 -4.90
C ILE A 237 -10.42 -29.13 -4.85
N THR A 238 -10.75 -28.48 -3.72
CA THR A 238 -10.45 -27.06 -3.52
C THR A 238 -8.94 -26.75 -3.61
N LEU A 239 -8.08 -27.57 -3.03
CA LEU A 239 -6.62 -27.36 -3.13
C LEU A 239 -6.12 -27.48 -4.58
N ILE A 240 -6.62 -28.46 -5.34
CA ILE A 240 -6.31 -28.59 -6.77
C ILE A 240 -6.78 -27.35 -7.53
N PHE A 241 -8.00 -26.88 -7.25
CA PHE A 241 -8.54 -25.66 -7.84
C PHE A 241 -7.66 -24.43 -7.53
N ILE A 242 -7.23 -24.25 -6.28
CA ILE A 242 -6.33 -23.14 -5.90
C ILE A 242 -5.02 -23.21 -6.69
N ILE A 243 -4.40 -24.38 -6.80
CA ILE A 243 -3.16 -24.56 -7.58
C ILE A 243 -3.38 -24.15 -9.04
N LEU A 244 -4.46 -24.63 -9.68
CA LEU A 244 -4.79 -24.30 -11.06
C LEU A 244 -5.04 -22.80 -11.26
N VAL A 245 -5.83 -22.18 -10.37
CA VAL A 245 -6.11 -20.75 -10.44
C VAL A 245 -4.82 -19.94 -10.31
N PHE A 246 -3.93 -20.30 -9.38
CA PHE A 246 -2.65 -19.60 -9.20
C PHE A 246 -1.75 -19.73 -10.44
N LEU A 247 -1.70 -20.91 -11.08
CA LEU A 247 -0.93 -21.10 -12.31
C LEU A 247 -1.47 -20.27 -13.48
N ILE A 248 -2.79 -20.28 -13.69
CA ILE A 248 -3.45 -19.56 -14.80
C ILE A 248 -3.36 -18.05 -14.59
N SER A 249 -3.74 -17.58 -13.40
CA SER A 249 -3.77 -16.15 -13.08
C SER A 249 -2.39 -15.51 -13.11
N ASN A 250 -1.34 -16.23 -12.70
CA ASN A 250 0.04 -15.74 -12.75
C ASN A 250 0.45 -15.30 -14.16
N GLN A 251 0.10 -16.09 -15.18
CA GLN A 251 0.45 -15.74 -16.57
C GLN A 251 -0.28 -14.48 -17.05
N ILE A 252 -1.56 -14.34 -16.68
CA ILE A 252 -2.37 -13.18 -17.05
C ILE A 252 -1.86 -11.92 -16.35
N GLU A 253 -1.63 -12.01 -15.04
CA GLU A 253 -1.16 -10.93 -14.19
C GLU A 253 0.21 -10.40 -14.67
N PHE A 254 1.16 -11.30 -14.89
CA PHE A 254 2.49 -10.95 -15.38
C PHE A 254 2.43 -10.23 -16.73
N ASN A 255 1.60 -10.73 -17.66
CA ASN A 255 1.43 -10.11 -18.96
C ASN A 255 0.80 -8.71 -18.87
N MET A 256 -0.14 -8.49 -17.95
CA MET A 256 -0.78 -7.18 -17.76
C MET A 256 0.20 -6.16 -17.15
N ILE A 257 0.97 -6.55 -16.14
CA ILE A 257 1.99 -5.69 -15.51
C ILE A 257 3.09 -5.34 -16.49
N LEU A 258 3.58 -6.31 -17.26
CA LEU A 258 4.65 -6.09 -18.24
C LEU A 258 4.18 -5.13 -19.34
N LYS A 259 2.96 -5.32 -19.84
CA LYS A 259 2.35 -4.38 -20.79
C LYS A 259 2.12 -2.99 -20.18
N LEU A 260 1.72 -2.91 -18.91
CA LEU A 260 1.54 -1.63 -18.22
C LEU A 260 2.88 -0.89 -18.11
N TYR A 261 3.94 -1.58 -17.69
CA TYR A 261 5.28 -1.03 -17.53
C TYR A 261 5.80 -0.40 -18.83
N HIS A 262 5.72 -1.13 -19.95
CA HIS A 262 6.18 -0.60 -21.25
C HIS A 262 5.27 0.44 -21.88
N SER A 263 4.10 0.72 -21.32
CA SER A 263 3.19 1.76 -21.84
C SER A 263 3.32 3.09 -21.11
N VAL A 264 4.13 3.17 -20.06
CA VAL A 264 4.32 4.37 -19.28
C VAL A 264 5.81 4.59 -19.09
N ASP A 265 6.38 5.54 -19.83
CA ASP A 265 7.83 5.79 -19.83
C ASP A 265 8.36 6.22 -18.46
N SER A 266 7.53 6.84 -17.62
CA SER A 266 7.91 7.24 -16.27
C SER A 266 8.18 6.09 -15.30
N LEU A 267 7.73 4.88 -15.66
CA LEU A 267 8.06 3.66 -14.91
C LEU A 267 9.44 3.11 -15.32
N ASN A 268 9.90 3.40 -16.54
CA ASN A 268 11.20 2.96 -17.03
C ASN A 268 12.31 3.74 -16.30
N GLU A 269 12.99 3.07 -15.37
CA GLU A 269 14.18 3.64 -14.74
C GLU A 269 15.37 3.52 -15.69
N SER A 270 15.98 4.65 -16.05
CA SER A 270 17.27 4.61 -16.75
C SER A 270 18.36 4.07 -15.80
N GLN A 271 19.37 3.42 -16.37
CA GLN A 271 20.48 2.84 -15.61
C GLN A 271 21.23 3.90 -14.78
N ASP A 272 21.24 5.15 -15.24
CA ASP A 272 21.82 6.30 -14.53
C ASP A 272 21.01 6.69 -13.29
N ILE A 273 19.67 6.63 -13.37
CA ILE A 273 18.78 6.87 -12.23
C ILE A 273 18.96 5.77 -11.18
N ILE A 274 19.05 4.51 -11.61
CA ILE A 274 19.29 3.36 -10.71
C ILE A 274 20.65 3.50 -10.01
N SER A 275 21.69 3.88 -10.75
CA SER A 275 23.05 4.09 -10.22
C SER A 275 23.12 5.27 -9.26
N ALA A 276 22.43 6.38 -9.57
CA ALA A 276 22.32 7.54 -8.69
C ALA A 276 21.52 7.22 -7.42
N LYS A 277 20.46 6.41 -7.52
CA LYS A 277 19.68 5.91 -6.38
C LYS A 277 20.54 5.07 -5.45
N ASN A 278 21.34 4.15 -6.00
CA ASN A 278 22.27 3.31 -5.25
C ASN A 278 23.43 4.10 -4.60
N SER A 279 23.95 5.14 -5.27
CA SER A 279 25.00 6.01 -4.71
C SER A 279 24.47 6.88 -3.56
N LYS A 280 23.32 7.56 -3.76
CA LYS A 280 22.66 8.34 -2.71
C LYS A 280 22.17 7.45 -1.56
N SER A 281 21.76 6.22 -1.83
CA SER A 281 21.32 5.28 -0.80
C SER A 281 22.47 4.66 -0.01
N HIS A 282 23.67 4.48 -0.58
CA HIS A 282 24.85 4.08 0.20
C HIS A 282 25.26 5.15 1.22
N LEU A 283 25.21 6.43 0.85
CA LEU A 283 25.42 7.55 1.78
C LEU A 283 24.31 7.64 2.84
N ARG A 284 23.06 7.34 2.45
CA ARG A 284 21.87 7.41 3.31
C ARG A 284 21.64 6.16 4.16
N ASN A 285 22.22 5.01 3.78
CA ASN A 285 22.19 3.73 4.52
C ASN A 285 22.97 3.81 5.85
N ASN A 286 23.80 4.83 6.04
CA ASN A 286 24.40 5.14 7.33
C ASN A 286 23.46 5.84 8.31
N LEU A 287 22.26 6.27 7.88
CA LEU A 287 21.25 6.68 8.84
C LEU A 287 20.69 5.42 9.52
N SER A 288 21.06 5.26 10.79
CA SER A 288 20.37 4.36 11.71
C SER A 288 18.85 4.57 11.63
N TYR A 289 18.05 3.57 12.00
CA TYR A 289 16.59 3.69 12.14
C TYR A 289 16.17 5.00 12.85
N TRP A 290 16.93 5.42 13.85
CA TRP A 290 16.78 6.68 14.56
C TRP A 290 16.93 7.95 13.70
N GLY A 291 17.80 7.92 12.70
CA GLY A 291 17.95 9.00 11.72
C GLY A 291 16.71 9.14 10.84
N ASN A 292 16.18 8.02 10.34
CA ASN A 292 14.94 8.00 9.57
C ASN A 292 13.72 8.41 10.40
N LEU A 293 13.70 8.04 11.69
CA LEU A 293 12.68 8.48 12.64
C LEU A 293 12.74 9.99 12.87
N LYS A 294 13.94 10.56 13.05
CA LYS A 294 14.11 12.03 13.16
C LYS A 294 13.64 12.76 11.92
N LEU A 295 13.90 12.22 10.73
CA LEU A 295 13.39 12.78 9.47
C LEU A 295 11.86 12.70 9.40
N PHE A 296 11.29 11.56 9.79
CA PHE A 296 9.84 11.38 9.85
C PHE A 296 9.19 12.38 10.81
N ILE A 297 9.69 12.54 12.03
CA ILE A 297 9.12 13.48 13.02
C ILE A 297 9.16 14.93 12.52
N LYS A 298 10.18 15.31 11.73
CA LYS A 298 10.29 16.64 11.15
C LYS A 298 9.35 16.87 9.96
N ASN A 299 8.88 15.81 9.32
CA ASN A 299 7.99 15.92 8.17
C ASN A 299 6.62 16.52 8.60
N PRO A 300 6.05 17.48 7.84
CA PRO A 300 4.78 18.12 8.18
C PRO A 300 3.59 17.14 8.22
N PHE A 301 3.64 16.05 7.44
CA PHE A 301 2.64 14.99 7.39
C PHE A 301 2.80 13.93 8.49
N SER A 302 3.76 14.08 9.41
CA SER A 302 3.92 13.15 10.55
C SER A 302 2.67 13.06 11.43
N LEU A 303 2.02 14.19 11.70
CA LEU A 303 0.77 14.25 12.46
C LEU A 303 -0.40 13.59 11.72
N LEU A 304 -0.43 13.72 10.39
CA LEU A 304 -1.40 13.02 9.54
C LEU A 304 -1.25 11.51 9.68
N ILE A 305 0.00 11.02 9.70
CA ILE A 305 0.29 9.59 9.87
C ILE A 305 -0.06 9.10 11.26
N LEU A 306 0.32 9.84 12.31
CA LEU A 306 -0.07 9.48 13.67
C LEU A 306 -1.59 9.42 13.83
N SER A 307 -2.31 10.32 13.17
CA SER A 307 -3.77 10.29 13.14
C SER A 307 -4.32 9.00 12.55
N ILE A 308 -3.90 8.59 11.34
CA ILE A 308 -4.41 7.35 10.74
C ILE A 308 -4.03 6.13 11.58
N SER A 309 -2.81 6.08 12.09
CA SER A 309 -2.34 4.95 12.88
C SER A 309 -3.09 4.78 14.21
N CYS A 310 -3.45 5.87 14.89
CA CYS A 310 -4.30 5.78 16.09
C CYS A 310 -5.66 5.12 15.81
N VAL A 311 -6.25 5.35 14.64
CA VAL A 311 -7.54 4.76 14.27
C VAL A 311 -7.46 3.23 14.09
N TYR A 312 -6.28 2.69 13.76
CA TYR A 312 -6.05 1.24 13.71
C TYR A 312 -6.04 0.58 15.11
N LEU A 313 -5.92 1.35 16.20
CA LEU A 313 -6.23 0.86 17.56
C LEU A 313 -7.75 0.82 17.73
N THR A 314 -8.37 -0.23 17.20
CA THR A 314 -9.81 -0.40 17.32
C THR A 314 -10.19 -1.84 17.54
N VAL A 315 -11.04 -2.09 18.54
CA VAL A 315 -11.77 -3.35 18.69
C VAL A 315 -13.14 -3.28 18.01
N LEU A 316 -13.65 -2.08 17.72
CA LEU A 316 -14.99 -1.79 17.20
C LEU A 316 -15.12 -2.06 15.70
N SER A 317 -14.69 -3.24 15.28
CA SER A 317 -14.90 -3.86 13.97
C SER A 317 -15.63 -5.19 14.15
N PHE A 318 -16.24 -5.75 13.10
CA PHE A 318 -16.64 -7.16 13.10
C PHE A 318 -15.42 -8.10 12.92
N GLY A 319 -14.39 -7.86 13.74
CA GLY A 319 -13.25 -8.75 13.95
C GLY A 319 -13.50 -9.69 15.14
N ASN A 320 -12.54 -10.57 15.40
CA ASN A 320 -12.70 -11.69 16.35
C ASN A 320 -13.15 -11.24 17.75
N SER A 321 -12.60 -10.15 18.28
CA SER A 321 -12.89 -9.68 19.64
C SER A 321 -14.34 -9.21 19.82
N THR A 322 -14.84 -8.37 18.91
CA THR A 322 -16.25 -7.91 18.98
C THR A 322 -17.21 -9.04 18.69
N ILE A 323 -16.90 -9.92 17.74
CA ILE A 323 -17.72 -11.11 17.48
C ILE A 323 -17.82 -11.98 18.73
N ALA A 324 -16.69 -12.24 19.41
CA ALA A 324 -16.68 -13.00 20.65
C ALA A 324 -17.54 -12.35 21.74
N TYR A 325 -17.51 -11.02 21.87
CA TYR A 325 -18.39 -10.28 22.78
C TYR A 325 -19.87 -10.41 22.39
N LEU A 326 -20.21 -10.21 21.11
CA LEU A 326 -21.59 -10.27 20.64
C LEU A 326 -22.21 -11.66 20.80
N LEU A 327 -21.44 -12.73 20.66
CA LEU A 327 -21.89 -14.11 20.87
C LEU A 327 -22.15 -14.48 22.33
N THR A 328 -21.86 -13.58 23.28
CA THR A 328 -22.24 -13.79 24.69
C THR A 328 -23.71 -13.50 24.96
N PHE A 329 -24.41 -12.90 24.00
CA PHE A 329 -25.83 -12.57 24.10
C PHE A 329 -26.68 -13.61 23.37
N ASP A 330 -27.72 -14.13 24.04
CA ASP A 330 -28.57 -15.22 23.54
C ASP A 330 -29.31 -14.89 22.23
N ASP A 331 -29.53 -13.60 21.93
CA ASP A 331 -30.23 -13.12 20.74
C ASP A 331 -29.33 -12.97 19.51
N ILE A 332 -28.01 -13.17 19.64
CA ILE A 332 -27.05 -13.11 18.53
C ILE A 332 -26.51 -14.51 18.21
N ASN A 333 -26.77 -14.98 16.98
CA ASN A 333 -26.23 -16.23 16.47
C ASN A 333 -25.16 -15.99 15.37
N ASN A 334 -24.49 -17.07 14.96
CA ASN A 334 -23.45 -17.02 13.92
C ASN A 334 -23.96 -16.51 12.56
N LEU A 335 -25.24 -16.74 12.22
CA LEU A 335 -25.84 -16.25 10.97
C LEU A 335 -25.99 -14.72 11.00
N THR A 336 -26.46 -14.17 12.13
CA THR A 336 -26.57 -12.73 12.37
C THR A 336 -25.20 -12.06 12.26
N ILE A 337 -24.16 -12.65 12.87
CA ILE A 337 -22.78 -12.15 12.74
C ILE A 337 -22.31 -12.15 11.29
N GLY A 338 -22.55 -13.24 10.56
CA GLY A 338 -22.20 -13.34 9.14
C GLY A 338 -22.88 -12.26 8.30
N PHE A 339 -24.19 -12.05 8.52
CA PHE A 339 -24.96 -10.99 7.87
C PHE A 339 -24.44 -9.59 8.21
N LEU A 340 -24.22 -9.28 9.50
CA LEU A 340 -23.72 -7.99 9.96
C LEU A 340 -22.33 -7.67 9.40
N LYS A 341 -21.44 -8.66 9.30
CA LYS A 341 -20.14 -8.51 8.65
C LYS A 341 -20.27 -8.21 7.16
N GLY A 342 -21.24 -8.83 6.49
CA GLY A 342 -21.60 -8.53 5.09
C GLY A 342 -22.09 -7.10 4.92
N VAL A 343 -23.04 -6.66 5.76
CA VAL A 343 -23.56 -5.28 5.79
C VAL A 343 -22.44 -4.28 6.06
N SER A 344 -21.58 -4.55 7.04
CA SER A 344 -20.43 -3.70 7.35
C SER A 344 -19.51 -3.53 6.15
N THR A 345 -19.16 -4.61 5.45
CA THR A 345 -18.31 -4.51 4.25
C THR A 345 -19.01 -3.78 3.10
N ALA A 346 -20.33 -3.87 2.98
CA ALA A 346 -21.09 -3.07 2.03
C ALA A 346 -21.00 -1.57 2.35
N PHE A 347 -21.00 -1.19 3.63
CA PHE A 347 -20.78 0.19 4.07
C PHE A 347 -19.33 0.65 3.81
N GLU A 348 -18.32 -0.22 4.00
CA GLU A 348 -16.93 0.05 3.60
C GLU A 348 -16.85 0.40 2.10
N LEU A 349 -17.51 -0.42 1.26
CA LEU A 349 -17.55 -0.23 -0.19
C LEU A 349 -18.33 1.03 -0.58
N PHE A 350 -19.44 1.32 0.09
CA PHE A 350 -20.25 2.52 -0.11
C PHE A 350 -19.45 3.79 0.19
N GLY A 351 -18.74 3.83 1.32
CA GLY A 351 -17.86 4.95 1.67
C GLY A 351 -16.77 5.18 0.62
N THR A 352 -16.17 4.08 0.15
CA THR A 352 -15.07 4.11 -0.83
C THR A 352 -15.54 4.50 -2.23
N LEU A 353 -16.63 3.92 -2.75
CA LEU A 353 -17.06 4.10 -4.14
C LEU A 353 -17.92 5.34 -4.38
N LEU A 354 -18.68 5.77 -3.37
CA LEU A 354 -19.67 6.83 -3.54
C LEU A 354 -19.31 8.06 -2.73
N ILE A 355 -19.12 7.91 -1.42
CA ILE A 355 -18.93 9.05 -0.52
C ILE A 355 -17.59 9.75 -0.77
N PHE A 356 -16.49 8.99 -0.84
CA PHE A 356 -15.17 9.59 -1.03
C PHE A 356 -15.05 10.36 -2.36
N PRO A 357 -15.40 9.80 -3.54
CA PRO A 357 -15.34 10.53 -4.81
C PRO A 357 -16.31 11.70 -4.89
N PHE A 358 -17.47 11.60 -4.25
CA PHE A 358 -18.43 12.70 -4.18
C PHE A 358 -17.85 13.89 -3.41
N LEU A 359 -17.26 13.63 -2.24
CA LEU A 359 -16.63 14.66 -1.42
C LEU A 359 -15.36 15.22 -2.09
N SER A 360 -14.53 14.38 -2.71
CA SER A 360 -13.26 14.81 -3.32
C SER A 360 -13.45 15.67 -4.58
N LYS A 361 -14.62 15.62 -5.22
CA LYS A 361 -14.97 16.54 -6.33
C LYS A 361 -15.31 17.95 -5.84
N ALA A 362 -15.78 18.07 -4.60
CA ALA A 362 -16.24 19.33 -4.03
C ALA A 362 -15.22 19.97 -3.08
N LEU A 363 -14.35 19.15 -2.48
CA LEU A 363 -13.43 19.54 -1.41
C LEU A 363 -12.03 18.99 -1.68
N SER A 364 -11.02 19.66 -1.15
CA SER A 364 -9.66 19.12 -1.14
C SER A 364 -9.59 17.80 -0.36
N VAL A 365 -8.70 16.90 -0.78
CA VAL A 365 -8.52 15.58 -0.15
C VAL A 365 -8.25 15.70 1.36
N ILE A 366 -7.52 16.74 1.79
CA ILE A 366 -7.26 17.02 3.21
C ILE A 366 -8.56 17.33 3.97
N ASN A 367 -9.45 18.14 3.39
CA ASN A 367 -10.73 18.45 4.02
C ASN A 367 -11.65 17.22 4.05
N VAL A 368 -11.63 16.39 3.01
CA VAL A 368 -12.36 15.11 2.99
C VAL A 368 -11.89 14.21 4.14
N GLY A 369 -10.57 14.11 4.36
CA GLY A 369 -10.00 13.34 5.48
C GLY A 369 -10.45 13.86 6.84
N PHE A 370 -10.46 15.18 7.04
CA PHE A 370 -10.93 15.79 8.29
C PHE A 370 -12.41 15.47 8.58
N ILE A 371 -13.28 15.64 7.59
CA ILE A 371 -14.70 15.32 7.71
C ILE A 371 -14.89 13.83 8.00
N ALA A 372 -14.14 12.96 7.33
CA ALA A 372 -14.24 11.52 7.47
C ALA A 372 -13.87 11.03 8.89
N VAL A 373 -12.79 11.56 9.49
CA VAL A 373 -12.39 11.16 10.85
C VAL A 373 -13.35 11.71 11.93
N ILE A 374 -13.89 12.92 11.73
CA ILE A 374 -14.95 13.46 12.60
C ILE A 374 -16.21 12.61 12.50
N PHE A 375 -16.64 12.28 11.27
CA PHE A 375 -17.81 11.44 11.05
C PHE A 375 -17.64 10.07 11.71
N GLN A 376 -16.46 9.47 11.60
CA GLN A 376 -16.14 8.23 12.29
C GLN A 376 -16.29 8.38 13.81
N LEU A 377 -15.74 9.43 14.43
CA LEU A 377 -15.89 9.67 15.86
C LEU A 377 -17.37 9.82 16.25
N LEU A 378 -18.11 10.68 15.55
CA LEU A 378 -19.52 10.96 15.82
C LEU A 378 -20.38 9.70 15.74
N SER A 379 -20.10 8.81 14.78
CA SER A 379 -20.83 7.54 14.64
C SER A 379 -20.59 6.56 15.80
N LEU A 380 -19.50 6.70 16.55
CA LEU A 380 -19.13 5.84 17.68
C LEU A 380 -19.57 6.40 19.04
N ILE A 381 -19.89 7.70 19.12
CA ILE A 381 -20.38 8.35 20.36
C ILE A 381 -21.59 7.61 20.98
N PRO A 382 -22.60 7.15 20.22
CA PRO A 382 -23.70 6.39 20.78
C PRO A 382 -23.26 5.12 21.52
N ILE A 383 -22.22 4.42 21.03
CA ILE A 383 -21.66 3.24 21.71
C ILE A 383 -21.02 3.66 23.04
N LEU A 384 -20.27 4.76 23.06
CA LEU A 384 -19.65 5.29 24.28
C LEU A 384 -20.69 5.54 25.37
N PHE A 385 -21.76 6.28 25.03
CA PHE A 385 -22.85 6.56 25.97
C PHE A 385 -23.56 5.29 26.44
N SER A 386 -23.75 4.32 25.54
CA SER A 386 -24.37 3.03 25.85
C SER A 386 -23.63 2.27 26.95
N PHE A 387 -22.29 2.26 26.92
CA PHE A 387 -21.46 1.61 27.94
C PHE A 387 -21.39 2.39 29.26
N ILE A 388 -21.44 3.72 29.23
CA ILE A 388 -21.42 4.56 30.45
C ILE A 388 -22.74 4.42 31.22
N TRP A 389 -23.87 4.37 30.52
CA TRP A 389 -25.20 4.24 31.12
C TRP A 389 -25.69 2.80 31.28
N GLU A 390 -24.84 1.81 30.98
CA GLU A 390 -25.17 0.38 31.05
C GLU A 390 -26.49 0.03 30.34
N TYR A 391 -26.68 0.58 29.14
CA TYR A 391 -27.91 0.40 28.38
C TYR A 391 -28.11 -1.08 27.99
N SER A 392 -29.30 -1.62 28.25
CA SER A 392 -29.59 -3.05 28.09
C SER A 392 -29.44 -3.58 26.66
N LYS A 393 -29.57 -2.72 25.64
CA LYS A 393 -29.42 -3.08 24.22
C LYS A 393 -28.13 -2.56 23.59
N THR A 394 -27.06 -2.46 24.38
CA THR A 394 -25.74 -1.99 23.90
C THR A 394 -25.22 -2.82 22.73
N HIS A 395 -25.41 -4.14 22.73
CA HIS A 395 -24.97 -5.03 21.65
C HIS A 395 -25.60 -4.69 20.30
N TRP A 396 -26.91 -4.38 20.25
CA TRP A 396 -27.57 -3.93 19.02
C TRP A 396 -27.09 -2.56 18.55
N LEU A 397 -26.76 -1.68 19.49
CA LEU A 397 -26.22 -0.36 19.19
C LEU A 397 -24.82 -0.48 18.55
N ILE A 398 -23.99 -1.40 19.04
CA ILE A 398 -22.73 -1.79 18.40
C ILE A 398 -22.97 -2.30 16.98
N CYS A 399 -23.93 -3.23 16.79
CA CYS A 399 -24.25 -3.79 15.48
C CYS A 399 -24.66 -2.71 14.45
N PHE A 400 -25.32 -1.64 14.89
CA PHE A 400 -25.75 -0.53 14.04
C PHE A 400 -24.64 0.50 13.79
N CYS A 401 -23.93 0.93 14.83
CA CYS A 401 -22.93 2.00 14.74
C CYS A 401 -21.62 1.56 14.06
N ILE A 402 -21.23 0.28 14.18
CA ILE A 402 -20.00 -0.20 13.53
C ILE A 402 -20.05 0.02 12.00
N PRO A 403 -21.06 -0.45 11.24
CA PRO A 403 -21.16 -0.19 9.80
C PRO A 403 -21.05 1.30 9.43
N TRP A 404 -21.71 2.19 10.17
CA TRP A 404 -21.62 3.63 9.93
C TRP A 404 -20.21 4.19 10.14
N SER A 405 -19.53 3.78 11.22
CA SER A 405 -18.15 4.19 11.48
C SER A 405 -17.18 3.76 10.37
N ARG A 406 -17.49 2.67 9.66
CA ARG A 406 -16.67 2.17 8.56
C ARG A 406 -16.70 3.09 7.35
N ILE A 407 -17.80 3.77 7.07
CA ILE A 407 -17.84 4.78 6.00
C ILE A 407 -16.77 5.85 6.27
N GLY A 408 -16.76 6.42 7.47
CA GLY A 408 -15.77 7.43 7.86
C GLY A 408 -14.34 6.90 7.80
N LEU A 409 -14.09 5.72 8.37
CA LEU A 409 -12.76 5.10 8.38
C LEU A 409 -12.16 4.95 6.97
N TRP A 410 -12.93 4.41 6.02
CA TRP A 410 -12.41 4.09 4.70
C TRP A 410 -12.30 5.32 3.79
N CYS A 411 -13.17 6.32 3.94
CA CYS A 411 -12.95 7.63 3.35
C CYS A 411 -11.69 8.31 3.91
N PHE A 412 -11.48 8.19 5.22
CA PHE A 412 -10.34 8.77 5.91
C PHE A 412 -9.01 8.15 5.45
N ASP A 413 -8.94 6.83 5.37
CA ASP A 413 -7.77 6.09 4.89
C ASP A 413 -7.40 6.46 3.44
N LEU A 414 -8.40 6.55 2.55
CA LEU A 414 -8.20 7.05 1.18
C LEU A 414 -7.72 8.50 1.16
N ALA A 415 -8.29 9.37 1.99
CA ALA A 415 -7.88 10.76 2.06
C ALA A 415 -6.42 10.91 2.49
N VAL A 416 -5.99 10.15 3.50
CA VAL A 416 -4.60 10.16 3.97
C VAL A 416 -3.65 9.64 2.89
N GLN A 417 -3.99 8.52 2.25
CA GLN A 417 -3.17 7.96 1.16
C GLN A 417 -3.02 8.95 0.01
N ASN A 418 -4.13 9.52 -0.48
CA ASN A 418 -4.09 10.50 -1.56
C ASN A 418 -3.34 11.78 -1.14
N SER A 419 -3.50 12.24 0.11
CA SER A 419 -2.79 13.42 0.61
C SER A 419 -1.26 13.22 0.60
N ILE A 420 -0.79 12.06 1.07
CA ILE A 420 0.64 11.70 1.05
C ILE A 420 1.16 11.66 -0.40
N GLN A 421 0.39 11.08 -1.32
CA GLN A 421 0.83 10.91 -2.71
C GLN A 421 0.84 12.21 -3.51
N ILE A 422 -0.11 13.10 -3.25
CA ILE A 422 -0.23 14.40 -3.94
C ILE A 422 0.82 15.39 -3.44
N HIS A 423 1.02 15.48 -2.12
CA HIS A 423 1.80 16.58 -1.54
C HIS A 423 3.27 16.24 -1.26
N ILE A 424 3.67 14.97 -1.31
CA ILE A 424 5.07 14.55 -1.09
C ILE A 424 5.70 14.12 -2.42
N HIS A 425 6.37 15.08 -3.06
CA HIS A 425 7.00 14.89 -4.38
C HIS A 425 8.30 14.08 -4.30
N ASP A 426 9.10 14.22 -3.23
CA ASP A 426 10.33 13.45 -3.07
C ASP A 426 10.03 11.96 -2.85
N GLU A 427 10.52 11.12 -3.77
CA GLU A 427 10.28 9.68 -3.76
C GLU A 427 10.75 9.04 -2.45
N PHE A 428 11.94 9.42 -1.96
CA PHE A 428 12.45 8.84 -0.72
C PHE A 428 11.61 9.26 0.48
N GLU A 429 11.27 10.55 0.60
CA GLU A 429 10.48 11.05 1.72
C GLU A 429 9.11 10.35 1.76
N ARG A 430 8.45 10.21 0.60
CA ARG A 430 7.19 9.47 0.46
C ARG A 430 7.33 8.02 0.90
N PHE A 431 8.41 7.33 0.49
CA PHE A 431 8.67 5.96 0.93
C PHE A 431 8.93 5.87 2.44
N ASN A 432 9.71 6.79 3.01
CA ASN A 432 10.01 6.81 4.44
C ASN A 432 8.72 7.00 5.26
N VAL A 433 7.92 7.99 4.87
CA VAL A 433 6.58 8.28 5.41
C VAL A 433 5.66 7.06 5.33
N THR A 434 5.57 6.42 4.16
CA THR A 434 4.76 5.19 3.96
C THR A 434 5.26 4.01 4.81
N THR A 435 6.58 3.89 5.01
CA THR A 435 7.17 2.83 5.85
C THR A 435 6.77 3.02 7.31
N PHE A 436 6.82 4.25 7.81
CA PHE A 436 6.39 4.56 9.18
C PHE A 436 4.88 4.41 9.35
N GLU A 437 4.08 4.84 8.37
CA GLU A 437 2.62 4.59 8.34
C GLU A 437 2.32 3.10 8.52
N GLU A 438 2.88 2.24 7.68
CA GLU A 438 2.61 0.80 7.74
C GLU A 438 3.11 0.18 9.07
N SER A 439 4.28 0.59 9.56
CA SER A 439 4.83 0.10 10.82
C SER A 439 3.98 0.50 12.03
N LEU A 440 3.53 1.76 12.07
CA LEU A 440 2.68 2.28 13.14
C LEU A 440 1.28 1.66 13.10
N ASN A 441 0.69 1.50 11.92
CA ASN A 441 -0.61 0.83 11.76
C ASN A 441 -0.57 -0.59 12.33
N ASN A 442 0.46 -1.38 11.97
CA ASN A 442 0.63 -2.73 12.51
C ASN A 442 0.88 -2.72 14.04
N PHE A 443 1.61 -1.72 14.57
CA PHE A 443 1.82 -1.57 16.01
C PHE A 443 0.50 -1.31 16.77
N PHE A 444 -0.33 -0.40 16.27
CA PHE A 444 -1.63 -0.10 16.90
C PHE A 444 -2.64 -1.24 16.75
N GLU A 445 -2.60 -1.98 15.64
CA GLU A 445 -3.40 -3.20 15.47
C GLU A 445 -2.98 -4.28 16.48
N LEU A 446 -1.69 -4.51 16.66
CA LEU A 446 -1.16 -5.43 17.68
C LEU A 446 -1.50 -4.94 19.09
N SER A 447 -1.44 -3.63 19.34
CA SER A 447 -1.85 -3.04 20.63
C SER A 447 -3.32 -3.31 20.94
N SER A 448 -4.21 -3.23 19.93
CA SER A 448 -5.62 -3.61 20.06
C SER A 448 -5.78 -5.10 20.41
N GLN A 449 -4.98 -5.98 19.83
CA GLN A 449 -4.98 -7.41 20.16
C GLN A 449 -4.45 -7.68 21.58
N ILE A 450 -3.37 -7.02 22.00
CA ILE A 450 -2.86 -7.12 23.38
C ILE A 450 -3.92 -6.63 24.38
N LEU A 451 -4.60 -5.53 24.05
CA LEU A 451 -5.63 -4.96 24.90
C LEU A 451 -6.76 -5.96 25.18
N THR A 452 -7.18 -6.73 24.17
CA THR A 452 -8.20 -7.78 24.35
C THR A 452 -7.66 -9.05 25.00
N MET A 453 -6.35 -9.31 24.98
CA MET A 453 -5.74 -10.35 25.81
C MET A 453 -5.71 -9.97 27.28
N ILE A 454 -5.40 -8.70 27.60
CA ILE A 454 -5.43 -8.19 28.97
C ILE A 454 -6.87 -8.21 29.49
N PHE A 455 -7.79 -7.61 28.74
CA PHE A 455 -9.22 -7.54 29.05
C PHE A 455 -10.00 -8.67 28.35
N HIS A 456 -9.68 -9.91 28.71
CA HIS A 456 -10.20 -11.12 28.05
C HIS A 456 -11.63 -11.49 28.45
N LYS A 457 -12.18 -10.93 29.54
CA LYS A 457 -13.55 -11.22 29.99
C LYS A 457 -14.57 -10.30 29.29
N PRO A 458 -15.77 -10.78 28.92
CA PRO A 458 -16.81 -9.96 28.29
C PRO A 458 -17.21 -8.71 29.10
N GLU A 459 -17.28 -8.83 30.43
CA GLU A 459 -17.58 -7.70 31.34
C GLU A 459 -16.51 -6.57 31.28
N GLN A 460 -15.28 -6.93 30.92
CA GLN A 460 -14.16 -5.99 30.79
C GLN A 460 -14.06 -5.37 29.40
N PHE A 461 -14.86 -5.85 28.43
CA PHE A 461 -14.82 -5.38 27.04
C PHE A 461 -15.01 -3.85 26.92
N LYS A 462 -15.75 -3.24 27.85
CA LYS A 462 -15.93 -1.79 27.95
C LYS A 462 -14.63 -0.99 27.96
N TYR A 463 -13.56 -1.51 28.59
CA TYR A 463 -12.26 -0.83 28.62
C TYR A 463 -11.60 -0.80 27.24
N SER A 464 -11.71 -1.90 26.50
CA SER A 464 -11.23 -1.99 25.11
C SER A 464 -12.01 -1.06 24.17
N VAL A 465 -13.32 -0.91 24.41
CA VAL A 465 -14.18 0.05 23.70
C VAL A 465 -13.75 1.49 24.00
N TYR A 466 -13.54 1.85 25.27
CA TYR A 466 -13.10 3.20 25.66
C TYR A 466 -11.74 3.55 25.06
N ALA A 467 -10.78 2.62 25.08
CA ALA A 467 -9.49 2.82 24.44
C ALA A 467 -9.62 3.05 22.91
N SER A 468 -10.50 2.29 22.25
CA SER A 468 -10.73 2.43 20.80
C SER A 468 -11.34 3.79 20.44
N ILE A 469 -12.38 4.22 21.16
CA ILE A 469 -13.03 5.52 20.92
C ILE A 469 -12.09 6.66 21.30
N GLY A 470 -11.34 6.51 22.40
CA GLY A 470 -10.29 7.43 22.80
C GLY A 470 -9.19 7.58 21.74
N ALA A 471 -8.77 6.49 21.10
CA ALA A 471 -7.79 6.53 20.02
C ALA A 471 -8.31 7.28 18.79
N VAL A 472 -9.59 7.11 18.43
CA VAL A 472 -10.23 7.90 17.36
C VAL A 472 -10.31 9.39 17.74
N ALA A 473 -10.61 9.72 19.00
CA ALA A 473 -10.62 11.11 19.47
C ALA A 473 -9.22 11.75 19.41
N VAL A 474 -8.18 11.00 19.81
CA VAL A 474 -6.77 11.43 19.66
C VAL A 474 -6.41 11.62 18.19
N ALA A 475 -6.88 10.75 17.30
CA ALA A 475 -6.69 10.90 15.86
C ALA A 475 -7.29 12.21 15.35
N VAL A 476 -8.54 12.53 15.71
CA VAL A 476 -9.16 13.84 15.39
C VAL A 476 -8.30 14.99 15.89
N GLY A 477 -7.75 14.90 17.11
CA GLY A 477 -6.83 15.89 17.66
C GLY A 477 -5.58 16.09 16.82
N PHE A 478 -4.87 15.00 16.47
CA PHE A 478 -3.69 15.07 15.60
C PHE A 478 -4.00 15.63 14.21
N TYR A 479 -5.12 15.21 13.61
CA TYR A 479 -5.55 15.73 12.30
C TYR A 479 -5.89 17.22 12.36
N THR A 480 -6.57 17.66 13.42
CA THR A 480 -6.91 19.07 13.62
C THR A 480 -5.64 19.93 13.70
N ILE A 481 -4.65 19.51 14.51
CA ILE A 481 -3.38 20.21 14.64
C ILE A 481 -2.64 20.25 13.29
N PHE A 482 -2.68 19.15 12.53
CA PHE A 482 -2.11 19.09 11.18
C PHE A 482 -2.74 20.11 10.23
N VAL A 483 -4.07 20.15 10.14
CA VAL A 483 -4.81 21.10 9.28
C VAL A 483 -4.54 22.55 9.70
N VAL A 484 -4.54 22.84 11.00
CA VAL A 484 -4.23 24.19 11.51
C VAL A 484 -2.80 24.60 11.14
N LYS A 485 -1.82 23.70 11.28
CA LYS A 485 -0.42 23.98 10.90
C LYS A 485 -0.28 24.25 9.40
N LEU A 486 -0.96 23.48 8.56
CA LEU A 486 -0.95 23.68 7.11
C LEU A 486 -1.52 25.04 6.72
N HIS A 487 -2.68 25.41 7.26
CA HIS A 487 -3.28 26.72 7.00
C HIS A 487 -2.40 27.87 7.49
N PHE A 488 -1.78 27.72 8.65
CA PHE A 488 -0.86 28.74 9.19
C PHE A 488 0.38 28.93 8.29
N GLN A 489 0.93 27.84 7.75
CA GLN A 489 2.03 27.90 6.79
C GLN A 489 1.62 28.60 5.50
N ALA A 490 0.46 28.26 4.94
CA ALA A 490 -0.07 28.89 3.73
C ALA A 490 -0.35 30.39 3.91
N PHE A 491 -0.82 30.80 5.10
CA PHE A 491 -1.02 32.21 5.43
C PHE A 491 0.30 32.96 5.52
N LYS A 492 1.33 32.36 6.14
CA LYS A 492 2.65 33.00 6.24
C LYS A 492 3.28 33.23 4.87
N THR A 493 3.18 32.26 3.96
CA THR A 493 3.73 32.39 2.60
C THR A 493 2.97 33.38 1.73
N SER A 494 1.69 33.63 1.99
CA SER A 494 0.89 34.61 1.24
C SER A 494 0.98 36.03 1.79
N GLY A 495 1.43 36.22 3.03
CA GLY A 495 1.73 37.55 3.60
C GLY A 495 3.16 38.04 3.34
N GLU A 496 4.04 37.19 2.81
CA GLU A 496 5.41 37.54 2.40
C GLU A 496 5.53 37.83 0.88
N ALA A 497 4.46 37.62 0.11
CA ALA A 497 4.32 37.96 -1.31
C ALA A 497 3.47 39.23 -1.48
#